data_AF-A0AAV7KCD0-F1
#
_entry.id   AF-A0AAV7KCD0-F1
#
_cell.length_a   1.000
_cell.length_b   1.000
_cell.length_c   1.000
_cell.angle_alpha   90.00
_cell.angle_beta   90.00
_cell.angle_gamma   90.00
#
_symmetry.space_group_name_H-M   'P 1'
#
loop_
_entity.id
_entity.type
_entity.pdbx_description
1 polymer ?
#
loop_
_entity_poly.entity_id
_entity_poly.type
_entity_poly.pdbx_seq_one_letter_code
_entity_poly.pdbx_strand_id
1 'polypeptide(L)'
;MEIVVTSTKDLKIAAVKRGFSRIFENVLCEGISIPDQVAAQPIGFEAGREGAWGRIRHLRNQYFSHPRSSRIAVSIENFITEISPGAYFDVGCVAIDDPHNRIKLDTFSQCISVPKEFMEKAKSDTSKSYHLRDTGYEITAGEVIQKENPHIPAADFHRRFCGISREQLLTTACQVLASEYAKELIGKSTKEIPCRVYISRNKEIGDNAFRLLQWNVLAQALMGTDIVKPIKERVPLFQRELLAYQPDIICLQEADLFYDFFKPFLSGQGFVGEFLPKMNSPCLEQVDNIGPCGCALFYRETVFRFLEKHEYVLLNELNRASNQVLLSAELEHITTSRRITVAVTHLKAMLDKHEIRLAQSKDLINKLKSINCDDIIIAGDFNYIPEEPSYKYMSNQTVIPVKSVYGEIKEPEYTCQWVNPDGDLNESTLDYIWYTGNKLEVSGFFKTPENVKSMIYASYYPSDHWPLIADFIVY
;
A
#
# COMPACT_ATOMS: atom_id res chain seq x y z
N MET A 1 3.46 1.85 14.04
CA MET A 1 3.53 3.30 14.33
C MET A 1 2.94 3.57 15.71
N GLU A 2 3.61 4.32 16.56
CA GLU A 2 3.14 4.61 17.92
C GLU A 2 2.71 6.08 18.06
N ILE A 3 1.43 6.30 18.37
CA ILE A 3 0.82 7.63 18.41
C ILE A 3 0.27 7.92 19.80
N VAL A 4 0.63 9.07 20.36
CA VAL A 4 -0.01 9.64 21.54
C VAL A 4 -1.15 10.55 21.08
N VAL A 5 -2.38 10.22 21.44
CA VAL A 5 -3.55 11.06 21.21
C VAL A 5 -3.77 11.93 22.44
N THR A 6 -3.79 13.24 22.28
CA THR A 6 -3.97 14.21 23.39
C THR A 6 -5.40 14.29 23.93
N SER A 7 -6.12 13.17 23.89
CA SER A 7 -7.44 12.98 24.48
C SER A 7 -7.63 11.55 24.94
N THR A 8 -8.42 11.36 26.00
CA THR A 8 -8.89 10.06 26.49
C THR A 8 -10.25 9.66 25.92
N LYS A 9 -10.88 10.50 25.08
CA LYS A 9 -12.18 10.21 24.49
C LYS A 9 -12.04 9.11 23.42
N ASP A 10 -12.72 7.98 23.62
CA ASP A 10 -12.67 6.81 22.73
C ASP A 10 -12.90 7.16 21.26
N LEU A 11 -13.86 8.05 20.98
CA LEU A 11 -14.17 8.52 19.63
C LEU A 11 -12.94 9.14 18.94
N LYS A 12 -12.16 9.97 19.65
CA LYS A 12 -10.97 10.62 19.09
C LYS A 12 -9.86 9.59 18.87
N ILE A 13 -9.64 8.70 19.84
CA ILE A 13 -8.62 7.64 19.75
C ILE A 13 -8.94 6.69 18.60
N ALA A 14 -10.20 6.26 18.47
CA ALA A 14 -10.68 5.39 17.41
C ALA A 14 -10.53 6.05 16.04
N ALA A 15 -10.89 7.33 15.89
CA ALA A 15 -10.74 8.06 14.64
C ALA A 15 -9.27 8.16 14.19
N VAL A 16 -8.34 8.49 15.11
CA VAL A 16 -6.90 8.51 14.82
C VAL A 16 -6.43 7.11 14.44
N LYS A 17 -6.73 6.09 15.26
CA LYS A 17 -6.28 4.71 15.00
C LYS A 17 -6.76 4.23 13.64
N ARG A 18 -8.06 4.37 13.33
CA ARG A 18 -8.63 3.93 12.05
C ARG A 18 -8.11 4.74 10.87
N GLY A 19 -8.03 6.06 10.99
CA GLY A 19 -7.56 6.93 9.91
C GLY A 19 -6.10 6.66 9.55
N PHE A 20 -5.23 6.57 10.55
CA PHE A 20 -3.81 6.26 10.33
C PHE A 20 -3.58 4.82 9.90
N SER A 21 -4.38 3.84 10.35
CA SER A 21 -4.25 2.44 9.92
C SER A 21 -4.57 2.21 8.45
N ARG A 22 -5.18 3.19 7.76
CA ARG A 22 -5.38 3.13 6.30
C ARG A 22 -4.10 3.43 5.51
N ILE A 23 -3.11 4.07 6.15
CA ILE A 23 -1.86 4.54 5.52
C ILE A 23 -0.64 3.85 6.12
N PHE A 24 -0.65 3.57 7.43
CA PHE A 24 0.48 3.02 8.17
C PHE A 24 0.12 1.69 8.82
N GLU A 25 1.10 0.78 8.86
CA GLU A 25 0.97 -0.51 9.53
C GLU A 25 1.21 -0.41 11.06
N ASN A 26 0.62 -1.35 11.80
CA ASN A 26 0.82 -1.52 13.25
C ASN A 26 0.60 -0.23 14.05
N VAL A 27 -0.49 0.51 13.77
CA VAL A 27 -0.82 1.74 14.47
C VAL A 27 -1.33 1.44 15.88
N LEU A 28 -0.54 1.84 16.88
CA LEU A 28 -0.88 1.80 18.29
C LEU A 28 -1.16 3.23 18.76
N CYS A 29 -2.33 3.43 19.36
CA CYS A 29 -2.73 4.73 19.91
C CYS A 29 -2.85 4.64 21.43
N GLU A 30 -2.23 5.59 22.13
CA GLU A 30 -2.36 5.79 23.57
C GLU A 30 -3.06 7.14 23.81
N GLY A 31 -4.19 7.14 24.51
CA GLY A 31 -4.89 8.36 24.88
C GLY A 31 -4.34 8.99 26.16
N ILE A 32 -4.07 10.29 26.15
CA ILE A 32 -3.60 11.04 27.31
C ILE A 32 -4.52 12.24 27.52
N SER A 33 -4.89 12.48 28.78
CA SER A 33 -5.67 13.65 29.16
C SER A 33 -4.76 14.87 29.22
N ILE A 34 -4.98 15.83 28.32
CA ILE A 34 -4.30 17.13 28.34
C ILE A 34 -5.38 18.21 28.51
N PRO A 35 -5.20 19.18 29.43
CA PRO A 35 -6.17 20.26 29.63
C PRO A 35 -6.39 21.09 28.36
N ASP A 36 -7.64 21.47 28.12
CA ASP A 36 -7.99 22.41 27.06
C ASP A 36 -7.54 23.83 27.45
N GLN A 37 -7.04 24.60 26.48
CA GLN A 37 -6.61 25.99 26.66
C GLN A 37 -7.46 26.98 25.84
N VAL A 38 -8.55 26.49 25.26
CA VAL A 38 -9.47 27.25 24.40
C VAL A 38 -10.87 27.23 24.98
N ALA A 39 -11.76 28.06 24.42
CA ALA A 39 -13.15 28.10 24.83
C ALA A 39 -13.80 26.71 24.69
N ALA A 40 -14.85 26.44 25.48
CA ALA A 40 -15.58 25.18 25.39
C ALA A 40 -16.09 24.93 23.97
N GLN A 41 -16.54 25.99 23.30
CA GLN A 41 -16.80 26.03 21.86
C GLN A 41 -15.89 27.04 21.19
N PRO A 42 -14.75 26.61 20.62
CA PRO A 42 -13.90 27.50 19.85
C PRO A 42 -14.64 28.03 18.62
N ILE A 43 -14.42 29.31 18.30
CA ILE A 43 -14.99 29.98 17.13
C ILE A 43 -13.86 30.44 16.19
N GLY A 44 -13.93 30.03 14.93
CA GLY A 44 -12.96 30.35 13.90
C GLY A 44 -11.77 29.38 13.85
N PHE A 45 -11.11 29.37 12.68
CA PHE A 45 -9.98 28.47 12.40
C PHE A 45 -8.80 28.68 13.34
N GLU A 46 -8.53 29.92 13.76
CA GLU A 46 -7.42 30.24 14.66
C GLU A 46 -7.60 29.60 16.03
N ALA A 47 -8.78 29.75 16.64
CA ALA A 47 -9.10 29.12 17.93
C ALA A 47 -9.11 27.59 17.84
N GLY A 48 -9.63 27.02 16.74
CA GLY A 48 -9.60 25.58 16.49
C GLY A 48 -8.17 25.03 16.38
N ARG A 49 -7.31 25.66 15.58
CA ARG A 49 -5.89 25.27 15.46
C ARG A 49 -5.16 25.44 16.79
N GLU A 50 -5.43 26.52 17.52
CA GLU A 50 -4.78 26.76 18.82
C GLU A 50 -5.18 25.73 19.87
N GLY A 51 -6.44 25.26 19.88
CA GLY A 51 -6.85 24.17 20.76
C GLY A 51 -6.14 22.85 20.43
N ALA A 52 -6.00 22.52 19.14
CA ALA A 52 -5.29 21.32 18.71
C ALA A 52 -3.79 21.40 19.05
N TRP A 53 -3.10 22.44 18.60
CA TRP A 53 -1.66 22.63 18.78
C TRP A 53 -1.27 23.00 20.22
N GLY A 54 -2.11 23.72 20.95
CA GLY A 54 -1.92 24.03 22.36
C GLY A 54 -1.79 22.78 23.22
N ARG A 55 -2.63 21.76 22.99
CA ARG A 55 -2.51 20.46 23.68
C ARG A 55 -1.22 19.72 23.33
N ILE A 56 -0.80 19.75 22.06
CA ILE A 56 0.50 19.18 21.66
C ILE A 56 1.65 19.91 22.38
N ARG A 57 1.66 21.24 22.38
CA ARG A 57 2.67 22.04 23.09
C ARG A 57 2.70 21.74 24.58
N HIS A 58 1.53 21.60 25.22
CA HIS A 58 1.45 21.22 26.63
C HIS A 58 2.03 19.82 26.88
N LEU A 59 1.70 18.83 26.03
CA LEU A 59 2.29 17.49 26.09
C LEU A 59 3.83 17.56 25.99
N ARG A 60 4.37 18.34 25.04
CA ARG A 60 5.83 18.49 24.86
C ARG A 60 6.51 19.13 26.06
N ASN A 61 5.86 20.13 26.69
CA ASN A 61 6.42 20.85 27.83
C ASN A 61 6.30 20.05 29.13
N GLN A 62 5.13 19.48 29.43
CA GLN A 62 4.83 18.79 30.68
C GLN A 62 5.60 17.46 30.81
N TYR A 63 5.89 16.80 29.68
CA TYR A 63 6.53 15.49 29.65
C TYR A 63 7.92 15.52 29.00
N PHE A 64 8.59 16.68 28.97
CA PHE A 64 9.85 16.89 28.24
C PHE A 64 10.91 15.80 28.50
N SER A 65 10.98 15.24 29.71
CA SER A 65 11.92 14.18 30.10
C SER A 65 11.39 12.75 29.96
N HIS A 66 10.12 12.56 29.59
CA HIS A 66 9.45 11.27 29.50
C HIS A 66 9.51 10.74 28.05
N PRO A 67 9.70 9.42 27.83
CA PRO A 67 9.67 8.80 26.49
C PRO A 67 8.41 9.09 25.64
N ARG A 68 7.34 9.62 26.25
CA ARG A 68 6.08 9.96 25.57
C ARG A 68 6.15 11.30 24.84
N SER A 69 6.95 12.26 25.33
CA SER A 69 7.10 13.56 24.65
C SER A 69 7.92 13.48 23.37
N SER A 70 8.73 12.42 23.21
CA SER A 70 9.47 12.11 21.98
C SER A 70 8.65 11.31 20.96
N ARG A 71 7.44 10.83 21.30
CA ARG A 71 6.57 10.09 20.37
C ARG A 71 5.76 11.04 19.50
N ILE A 72 5.28 10.51 18.38
CA ILE A 72 4.32 11.19 17.49
C ILE A 72 3.09 11.54 18.30
N ALA A 73 2.66 12.81 18.26
CA ALA A 73 1.46 13.27 18.93
C ALA A 73 0.41 13.70 17.93
N VAL A 74 -0.84 13.29 18.16
CA VAL A 74 -2.01 13.73 17.41
C VAL A 74 -3.00 14.41 18.35
N SER A 75 -3.55 15.54 17.91
CA SER A 75 -4.58 16.31 18.63
C SER A 75 -5.74 16.61 17.71
N ILE A 76 -6.95 16.56 18.26
CA ILE A 76 -8.19 16.85 17.52
C ILE A 76 -8.98 17.90 18.28
N GLU A 77 -9.22 19.05 17.66
CA GLU A 77 -10.12 20.09 18.20
C GLU A 77 -11.26 20.40 17.25
N ASN A 78 -12.49 20.46 17.76
CA ASN A 78 -13.63 20.91 16.96
C ASN A 78 -13.90 22.39 17.24
N PHE A 79 -14.26 23.12 16.19
CA PHE A 79 -14.61 24.54 16.27
C PHE A 79 -15.76 24.83 15.32
N ILE A 80 -16.44 25.96 15.55
CA ILE A 80 -17.47 26.46 14.64
C ILE A 80 -16.89 27.64 13.85
N THR A 81 -17.15 27.70 12.55
CA THR A 81 -16.78 28.84 11.70
C THR A 81 -17.99 29.38 10.95
N GLU A 82 -18.03 30.69 10.75
CA GLU A 82 -19.02 31.37 9.92
C GLU A 82 -18.37 31.71 8.58
N ILE A 83 -18.81 31.06 7.50
CA ILE A 83 -18.21 31.25 6.16
C ILE A 83 -18.87 32.43 5.44
N SER A 84 -20.17 32.63 5.66
CA SER A 84 -20.94 33.77 5.21
C SER A 84 -21.96 34.16 6.28
N PRO A 85 -22.51 35.39 6.26
CA PRO A 85 -23.42 35.86 7.31
C PRO A 85 -24.57 34.88 7.59
N GLY A 86 -24.59 34.30 8.79
CA GLY A 86 -25.58 33.31 9.24
C GLY A 86 -25.31 31.86 8.83
N ALA A 87 -24.25 31.58 8.09
CA ALA A 87 -23.88 30.23 7.64
C ALA A 87 -22.75 29.66 8.51
N TYR A 88 -23.14 28.94 9.56
CA TYR A 88 -22.23 28.32 10.51
C TYR A 88 -21.94 26.86 10.16
N PHE A 89 -20.70 26.44 10.42
CA PHE A 89 -20.22 25.09 10.14
C PHE A 89 -19.35 24.55 11.28
N ASP A 90 -19.58 23.31 11.68
CA ASP A 90 -18.68 22.54 12.55
C ASP A 90 -17.54 21.94 11.73
N VAL A 91 -16.33 22.10 12.23
CA VAL A 91 -15.09 21.63 11.60
C VAL A 91 -14.17 21.06 12.67
N GLY A 92 -13.58 19.89 12.42
CA GLY A 92 -12.52 19.30 13.25
C GLY A 92 -11.14 19.63 12.69
N CYS A 93 -10.31 20.33 13.45
CA CYS A 93 -8.87 20.44 13.20
C CYS A 93 -8.17 19.19 13.75
N VAL A 94 -7.38 18.51 12.91
CA VAL A 94 -6.54 17.38 13.28
C VAL A 94 -5.09 17.81 13.07
N ALA A 95 -4.29 17.82 14.14
CA ALA A 95 -2.87 18.21 14.11
C ALA A 95 -1.98 17.03 14.47
N ILE A 96 -0.82 16.94 13.82
CA ILE A 96 0.23 15.95 14.09
C ILE A 96 1.59 16.64 14.29
N ASP A 97 2.31 16.19 15.30
CA ASP A 97 3.69 16.59 15.58
C ASP A 97 4.58 15.37 15.73
N ASP A 98 5.56 15.26 14.85
CA ASP A 98 6.65 14.31 14.95
C ASP A 98 7.97 15.07 15.17
N PRO A 99 8.49 15.06 16.42
CA PRO A 99 9.74 15.74 16.73
C PRO A 99 10.96 15.07 16.10
N HIS A 100 10.92 13.76 15.81
CA HIS A 100 12.04 13.02 15.24
C HIS A 100 12.29 13.43 13.80
N ASN A 101 11.25 13.38 12.96
CA ASN A 101 11.35 13.78 11.55
C ASN A 101 11.11 15.29 11.35
N ARG A 102 10.92 16.05 12.44
CA ARG A 102 10.62 17.49 12.44
C ARG A 102 9.43 17.80 11.52
N ILE A 103 8.38 16.99 11.58
CA ILE A 103 7.16 17.17 10.79
C ILE A 103 6.08 17.73 11.69
N LYS A 104 5.46 18.83 11.23
CA LYS A 104 4.33 19.47 11.85
C LYS A 104 3.30 19.75 10.78
N LEU A 105 2.14 19.12 10.88
CA LEU A 105 1.05 19.25 9.91
C LEU A 105 -0.27 19.37 10.65
N ASP A 106 -1.23 20.03 10.01
CA ASP A 106 -2.62 19.95 10.40
C ASP A 106 -3.53 20.02 9.19
N THR A 107 -4.71 19.41 9.32
CA THR A 107 -5.76 19.40 8.31
C THR A 107 -7.12 19.55 8.98
N PHE A 108 -8.17 19.65 8.16
CA PHE A 108 -9.53 19.89 8.62
C PHE A 108 -10.49 18.81 8.13
N SER A 109 -11.49 18.48 8.95
CA SER A 109 -12.61 17.64 8.52
C SER A 109 -13.51 18.36 7.52
N GLN A 110 -14.38 17.59 6.87
CA GLN A 110 -15.50 18.15 6.11
C GLN A 110 -16.38 19.04 7.02
N CYS A 111 -16.80 20.19 6.48
CA CYS A 111 -17.67 21.14 7.16
C CYS A 111 -19.10 20.59 7.27
N ILE A 112 -19.68 20.60 8.46
CA ILE A 112 -21.08 20.23 8.69
C ILE A 112 -21.88 21.46 9.08
N SER A 113 -22.95 21.76 8.33
CA SER A 113 -23.77 22.93 8.59
C SER A 113 -24.45 22.85 9.97
N VAL A 114 -24.40 23.94 10.71
CA VAL A 114 -25.07 24.11 11.99
C VAL A 114 -26.09 25.24 11.86
N PRO A 115 -27.38 24.99 12.16
CA PRO A 115 -28.40 26.04 12.10
C PRO A 115 -28.06 27.24 12.97
N LYS A 116 -28.25 28.43 12.39
CA LYS A 116 -27.93 29.74 13.01
C LYS A 116 -28.55 29.92 14.39
N GLU A 117 -29.78 29.45 14.57
CA GLU A 117 -30.52 29.55 15.84
C GLU A 117 -29.76 28.93 17.03
N PHE A 118 -29.08 27.79 16.83
CA PHE A 118 -28.29 27.17 17.89
C PHE A 118 -27.02 27.96 18.19
N MET A 119 -26.42 28.60 17.19
CA MET A 119 -25.24 29.42 17.37
C MET A 119 -25.55 30.77 18.03
N GLU A 120 -26.66 31.40 17.66
CA GLU A 120 -27.16 32.61 18.32
C GLU A 120 -27.48 32.34 19.80
N LYS A 121 -28.07 31.18 20.08
CA LYS A 121 -28.35 30.74 21.45
C LYS A 121 -27.08 30.44 22.25
N ALA A 122 -26.10 29.74 21.67
CA ALA A 122 -24.80 29.54 22.31
C ALA A 122 -24.11 30.87 22.67
N LYS A 123 -24.19 31.86 21.76
CA LYS A 123 -23.66 33.21 21.95
C LYS A 123 -24.42 33.99 23.03
N SER A 124 -25.74 33.87 23.10
CA SER A 124 -26.56 34.54 24.11
C SER A 124 -26.36 33.96 25.50
N ASP A 125 -26.22 32.63 25.59
CA ASP A 125 -26.09 31.88 26.85
C ASP A 125 -24.67 32.00 27.43
N THR A 126 -23.68 32.37 26.62
CA THR A 126 -22.30 32.63 27.09
C THR A 126 -22.27 33.84 28.03
N SER A 127 -21.67 33.69 29.21
CA SER A 127 -21.57 34.78 30.18
C SER A 127 -20.77 35.97 29.65
N LYS A 128 -21.18 37.20 30.00
CA LYS A 128 -20.42 38.42 29.68
C LYS A 128 -19.06 38.47 30.38
N SER A 129 -18.90 37.75 31.49
CA SER A 129 -17.64 37.65 32.24
C SER A 129 -16.80 36.43 31.84
N TYR A 130 -17.19 35.70 30.78
CA TYR A 130 -16.44 34.54 30.32
C TYR A 130 -15.09 34.97 29.75
N HIS A 131 -14.00 34.49 30.35
CA HIS A 131 -12.63 34.92 30.04
C HIS A 131 -12.14 34.58 28.63
N LEU A 132 -12.82 33.67 27.90
CA LEU A 132 -12.50 33.28 26.52
C LEU A 132 -13.59 33.70 25.52
N ARG A 133 -14.42 34.69 25.88
CA ARG A 133 -15.56 35.15 25.04
C ARG A 133 -15.13 35.66 23.66
N ASP A 134 -13.90 36.17 23.54
CA ASP A 134 -13.36 36.69 22.27
C ASP A 134 -12.95 35.57 21.31
N THR A 135 -12.70 34.35 21.81
CA THR A 135 -12.26 33.19 21.02
C THR A 135 -13.28 32.06 20.95
N GLY A 136 -14.41 32.19 21.67
CA GLY A 136 -15.50 31.24 21.58
C GLY A 136 -16.60 31.38 22.63
N TYR A 137 -17.39 30.32 22.77
CA TYR A 137 -18.55 30.26 23.67
C TYR A 137 -18.30 29.31 24.84
N GLU A 138 -18.98 29.59 25.95
CA GLU A 138 -18.91 28.80 27.19
C GLU A 138 -19.70 27.48 27.07
N ILE A 139 -20.64 27.41 26.13
CA ILE A 139 -21.47 26.24 25.82
C ILE A 139 -21.25 25.82 24.36
N THR A 140 -21.20 24.52 24.10
CA THR A 140 -21.03 23.95 22.76
C THR A 140 -22.31 23.95 21.95
N ALA A 141 -22.15 23.99 20.61
CA ALA A 141 -23.27 23.85 19.68
C ALA A 141 -24.02 22.53 19.94
N GLY A 142 -23.28 21.44 20.20
CA GLY A 142 -23.86 20.14 20.54
C GLY A 142 -24.70 20.17 21.81
N GLU A 143 -24.24 20.84 22.88
CA GLU A 143 -25.00 20.97 24.13
C GLU A 143 -26.27 21.80 23.93
N VAL A 144 -26.20 22.90 23.17
CA VAL A 144 -27.39 23.68 22.82
C VAL A 144 -28.38 22.85 22.01
N ILE A 145 -27.91 22.11 21.00
CA ILE A 145 -28.75 21.24 20.17
C ILE A 145 -29.43 20.18 21.03
N GLN A 146 -28.69 19.52 21.94
CA GLN A 146 -29.24 18.49 22.81
C GLN A 146 -30.26 19.05 23.81
N LYS A 147 -30.04 20.27 24.31
CA LYS A 147 -30.99 20.94 25.21
C LYS A 147 -32.34 21.20 24.52
N GLU A 148 -32.32 21.62 23.25
CA GLU A 148 -33.54 21.83 22.47
C GLU A 148 -34.13 20.51 21.91
N ASN A 149 -33.27 19.51 21.68
CA ASN A 149 -33.64 18.23 21.08
C ASN A 149 -33.02 17.08 21.90
N PRO A 150 -33.66 16.64 23.00
CA PRO A 150 -33.09 15.66 23.93
C PRO A 150 -32.69 14.31 23.33
N HIS A 151 -33.28 13.95 22.19
CA HIS A 151 -32.97 12.72 21.44
C HIS A 151 -31.70 12.80 20.59
N ILE A 152 -31.13 14.00 20.39
CA ILE A 152 -29.91 14.22 19.62
C ILE A 152 -28.72 14.30 20.59
N PRO A 153 -27.76 13.36 20.54
CA PRO A 153 -26.59 13.40 21.42
C PRO A 153 -25.69 14.60 21.10
N ALA A 154 -25.31 15.39 22.12
CA ALA A 154 -24.40 16.53 21.93
C ALA A 154 -23.06 16.14 21.29
N ALA A 155 -22.57 14.92 21.58
CA ALA A 155 -21.29 14.44 21.08
C ALA A 155 -21.31 14.00 19.59
N ASP A 156 -22.47 13.71 19.01
CA ASP A 156 -22.64 13.13 17.67
C ASP A 156 -23.92 13.62 16.96
N PHE A 157 -24.25 14.91 17.08
CA PHE A 157 -25.40 15.50 16.37
C PHE A 157 -25.25 15.40 14.84
N HIS A 158 -24.01 15.28 14.34
CA HIS A 158 -23.64 15.08 12.95
C HIS A 158 -24.44 13.95 12.30
N ARG A 159 -24.58 12.80 12.98
CA ARG A 159 -25.33 11.64 12.48
C ARG A 159 -26.77 12.01 12.13
N ARG A 160 -27.40 12.90 12.89
CA ARG A 160 -28.78 13.34 12.64
C ARG A 160 -28.88 14.37 11.52
N PHE A 161 -27.87 15.21 11.36
CA PHE A 161 -27.89 16.36 10.45
C PHE A 161 -27.42 16.00 9.04
N CYS A 162 -26.38 15.16 8.91
CA CYS A 162 -25.80 14.78 7.62
C CYS A 162 -25.75 13.27 7.37
N GLY A 163 -26.21 12.43 8.32
CA GLY A 163 -26.19 10.97 8.17
C GLY A 163 -24.81 10.33 8.43
N ILE A 164 -23.78 11.13 8.69
CA ILE A 164 -22.41 10.67 8.97
C ILE A 164 -22.08 10.97 10.42
N SER A 165 -21.53 9.99 11.15
CA SER A 165 -21.09 10.20 12.53
C SER A 165 -19.83 11.07 12.60
N ARG A 166 -19.65 11.75 13.73
CA ARG A 166 -18.46 12.53 14.04
C ARG A 166 -17.18 11.70 13.96
N GLU A 167 -17.23 10.44 14.41
CA GLU A 167 -16.10 9.53 14.32
C GLU A 167 -15.67 9.29 12.86
N GLN A 168 -16.63 9.10 11.94
CA GLN A 168 -16.36 8.92 10.52
C GLN A 168 -15.75 10.19 9.90
N LEU A 169 -16.29 11.36 10.22
CA LEU A 169 -15.74 12.65 9.75
C LEU A 169 -14.29 12.84 10.19
N LEU A 170 -13.99 12.56 11.46
CA LEU A 170 -12.63 12.65 12.01
C LEU A 170 -11.72 11.55 11.47
N THR A 171 -12.24 10.34 11.20
CA THR A 171 -11.47 9.25 10.59
C THR A 171 -10.98 9.65 9.20
N THR A 172 -11.84 10.26 8.38
CA THR A 172 -11.47 10.75 7.05
C THR A 172 -10.41 11.85 7.15
N ALA A 173 -10.58 12.82 8.05
CA ALA A 173 -9.58 13.87 8.28
C ALA A 173 -8.23 13.29 8.75
N CYS A 174 -8.26 12.30 9.65
CA CYS A 174 -7.06 11.59 10.10
C CYS A 174 -6.39 10.81 8.97
N GLN A 175 -7.15 10.21 8.05
CA GLN A 175 -6.59 9.55 6.87
C GLN A 175 -5.92 10.54 5.91
N VAL A 176 -6.53 11.70 5.68
CA VAL A 176 -5.92 12.79 4.89
C VAL A 176 -4.61 13.21 5.55
N LEU A 177 -4.63 13.52 6.86
CA LEU A 177 -3.43 13.92 7.59
C LEU A 177 -2.35 12.85 7.57
N ALA A 178 -2.72 11.57 7.74
CA ALA A 178 -1.80 10.45 7.66
C ALA A 178 -1.16 10.35 6.27
N SER A 179 -1.93 10.62 5.21
CA SER A 179 -1.41 10.61 3.83
C SER A 179 -0.44 11.76 3.57
N GLU A 180 -0.75 12.97 4.06
CA GLU A 180 0.15 14.13 3.99
C GLU A 180 1.41 13.91 4.82
N TYR A 181 1.26 13.36 6.02
CA TYR A 181 2.36 12.97 6.89
C TYR A 181 3.27 11.93 6.22
N ALA A 182 2.70 10.92 5.54
CA ALA A 182 3.47 9.96 4.74
C ALA A 182 4.26 10.66 3.63
N LYS A 183 3.65 11.61 2.91
CA LYS A 183 4.34 12.40 1.87
C LYS A 183 5.51 13.22 2.43
N GLU A 184 5.33 13.87 3.58
CA GLU A 184 6.41 14.62 4.25
C GLU A 184 7.53 13.70 4.74
N LEU A 185 7.18 12.51 5.27
CA LEU A 185 8.17 11.49 5.61
C LEU A 185 8.99 11.08 4.39
N ILE A 186 8.33 10.88 3.24
CA ILE A 186 8.98 10.56 1.97
C ILE A 186 9.88 11.72 1.52
N GLY A 187 9.40 12.97 1.57
CA GLY A 187 10.15 14.16 1.13
C GLY A 187 11.36 14.50 2.01
N LYS A 188 11.31 14.16 3.30
CA LYS A 188 12.44 14.34 4.24
C LYS A 188 13.38 13.15 4.31
N SER A 189 12.94 11.98 3.82
CA SER A 189 13.77 10.82 3.68
C SER A 189 14.56 10.90 2.39
N THR A 190 15.73 11.54 2.43
CA THR A 190 16.76 11.34 1.39
C THR A 190 17.40 9.93 1.46
N LYS A 191 16.75 8.96 2.13
CA LYS A 191 17.31 7.64 2.46
C LYS A 191 16.33 6.44 2.46
N GLU A 192 15.05 6.54 2.08
CA GLU A 192 14.14 5.37 1.96
C GLU A 192 13.25 5.33 0.71
N ILE A 193 12.89 4.10 0.32
CA ILE A 193 12.39 3.64 -0.98
C ILE A 193 11.20 4.47 -1.48
N PRO A 194 11.16 4.87 -2.77
CA PRO A 194 10.15 5.80 -3.23
C PRO A 194 8.75 5.21 -3.17
N CYS A 195 7.80 5.99 -2.66
CA CYS A 195 6.39 5.69 -2.80
C CYS A 195 6.02 5.65 -4.29
N ARG A 196 5.42 4.55 -4.72
CA ARG A 196 5.07 4.34 -6.13
C ARG A 196 3.82 5.10 -6.50
N VAL A 197 3.86 5.72 -7.67
CA VAL A 197 2.72 6.43 -8.22
C VAL A 197 1.74 5.42 -8.82
N TYR A 198 0.49 5.42 -8.34
CA TYR A 198 -0.59 4.65 -8.94
C TYR A 198 -1.16 5.37 -10.16
N ILE A 199 -1.24 4.67 -11.28
CA ILE A 199 -1.82 5.15 -12.53
C ILE A 199 -3.20 4.52 -12.68
N SER A 200 -4.23 5.31 -12.43
CA SER A 200 -5.63 4.91 -12.64
C SER A 200 -6.01 5.03 -14.12
N ARG A 201 -6.76 4.05 -14.62
CA ARG A 201 -7.40 4.07 -15.94
C ARG A 201 -8.89 4.48 -15.85
N ASN A 202 -9.27 5.21 -14.80
CA ASN A 202 -10.60 5.81 -14.56
C ASN A 202 -11.76 4.80 -14.54
N LYS A 203 -11.63 3.72 -13.76
CA LYS A 203 -12.71 2.76 -13.54
C LYS A 203 -13.03 2.60 -12.05
N GLU A 204 -14.30 2.36 -11.75
CA GLU A 204 -14.73 2.03 -10.40
C GLU A 204 -14.19 0.64 -10.02
N ILE A 205 -13.49 0.59 -8.89
CA ILE A 205 -13.00 -0.66 -8.30
C ILE A 205 -14.12 -1.19 -7.41
N GLY A 206 -14.71 -2.31 -7.78
CA GLY A 206 -15.74 -3.02 -7.01
C GLY A 206 -15.29 -4.41 -6.59
N ASP A 207 -16.21 -5.22 -6.08
CA ASP A 207 -15.93 -6.60 -5.60
C ASP A 207 -15.57 -7.59 -6.72
N ASN A 208 -15.59 -7.14 -7.98
CA ASN A 208 -15.12 -7.87 -9.16
C ASN A 208 -13.67 -7.54 -9.54
N ALA A 209 -12.99 -6.73 -8.74
CA ALA A 209 -11.59 -6.37 -8.94
C ALA A 209 -10.67 -7.15 -8.01
N PHE A 210 -9.43 -7.35 -8.47
CA PHE A 210 -8.36 -7.93 -7.65
C PHE A 210 -7.01 -7.32 -8.04
N ARG A 211 -6.04 -7.41 -7.14
CA ARG A 211 -4.68 -6.92 -7.35
C ARG A 211 -3.67 -8.05 -7.46
N LEU A 212 -2.79 -7.97 -8.45
CA LEU A 212 -1.67 -8.89 -8.63
C LEU A 212 -0.33 -8.18 -8.38
N LEU A 213 0.55 -8.83 -7.64
CA LEU A 213 1.95 -8.44 -7.44
C LEU A 213 2.86 -9.52 -8.04
N GLN A 214 3.76 -9.13 -8.93
CA GLN A 214 4.85 -9.98 -9.44
C GLN A 214 6.17 -9.47 -8.90
N TRP A 215 7.08 -10.38 -8.49
CA TRP A 215 8.39 -9.97 -8.00
C TRP A 215 9.47 -11.06 -8.09
N ASN A 216 10.62 -10.77 -8.72
CA ASN A 216 11.85 -11.50 -8.45
C ASN A 216 12.42 -11.04 -7.11
N VAL A 217 12.45 -11.93 -6.11
CA VAL A 217 12.84 -11.57 -4.74
C VAL A 217 14.34 -11.63 -4.50
N LEU A 218 15.17 -12.03 -5.48
CA LEU A 218 16.60 -12.30 -5.36
C LEU A 218 16.91 -13.40 -4.33
N ALA A 219 17.25 -14.60 -4.79
CA ALA A 219 17.55 -15.72 -3.91
C ALA A 219 18.75 -15.37 -3.02
N GLN A 220 18.68 -15.73 -1.74
CA GLN A 220 19.75 -15.46 -0.77
C GLN A 220 21.09 -16.03 -1.25
N ALA A 221 21.05 -17.24 -1.81
CA ALA A 221 22.23 -17.94 -2.28
C ALA A 221 22.82 -17.35 -3.57
N LEU A 222 22.11 -16.48 -4.28
CA LEU A 222 22.59 -15.84 -5.51
C LEU A 222 23.12 -14.41 -5.27
N MET A 223 23.13 -13.96 -4.01
CA MET A 223 23.68 -12.66 -3.66
C MET A 223 25.21 -12.70 -3.70
N GLY A 224 25.84 -11.72 -4.36
CA GLY A 224 27.29 -11.53 -4.33
C GLY A 224 27.83 -11.21 -2.93
N THR A 225 29.15 -11.38 -2.75
CA THR A 225 29.84 -11.36 -1.43
C THR A 225 29.86 -10.03 -0.69
N ASP A 226 29.58 -8.90 -1.36
CA ASP A 226 29.96 -7.58 -0.82
C ASP A 226 28.81 -6.57 -0.60
N ILE A 227 27.55 -6.91 -0.91
CA ILE A 227 26.50 -5.87 -1.08
C ILE A 227 25.24 -6.05 -0.21
N VAL A 228 24.93 -7.24 0.32
CA VAL A 228 23.58 -7.49 0.84
C VAL A 228 23.53 -7.94 2.29
N LYS A 229 22.48 -7.46 2.97
CA LYS A 229 22.18 -7.77 4.37
C LYS A 229 21.83 -9.26 4.55
N PRO A 230 22.18 -9.87 5.71
CA PRO A 230 21.71 -11.20 6.08
C PRO A 230 20.19 -11.35 5.97
N ILE A 231 19.68 -12.57 5.76
CA ILE A 231 18.23 -12.91 5.68
C ILE A 231 17.41 -12.17 6.74
N LYS A 232 17.90 -12.11 7.99
CA LYS A 232 17.23 -11.47 9.13
C LYS A 232 16.87 -10.01 8.89
N GLU A 233 17.65 -9.30 8.08
CA GLU A 233 17.41 -7.89 7.79
C GLU A 233 16.59 -7.69 6.50
N ARG A 234 16.56 -8.69 5.59
CA ARG A 234 15.70 -8.70 4.41
C ARG A 234 14.25 -9.04 4.74
N VAL A 235 14.02 -9.91 5.73
CA VAL A 235 12.68 -10.36 6.13
C VAL A 235 11.71 -9.17 6.40
N PRO A 236 12.04 -8.18 7.25
CA PRO A 236 11.12 -7.05 7.47
C PRO A 236 10.84 -6.23 6.21
N LEU A 237 11.80 -6.15 5.28
CA LEU A 237 11.65 -5.43 4.02
C LEU A 237 10.75 -6.21 3.04
N PHE A 238 10.89 -7.53 2.99
CA PHE A 238 9.97 -8.40 2.25
C PHE A 238 8.55 -8.29 2.78
N GLN A 239 8.37 -8.37 4.11
CA GLN A 239 7.06 -8.25 4.73
C GLN A 239 6.37 -6.93 4.36
N ARG A 240 7.13 -5.83 4.42
CA ARG A 240 6.63 -4.51 4.00
C ARG A 240 6.22 -4.50 2.52
N GLU A 241 7.08 -4.92 1.60
CA GLU A 241 6.79 -4.84 0.16
C GLU A 241 5.63 -5.75 -0.26
N LEU A 242 5.55 -6.96 0.31
CA LEU A 242 4.50 -7.95 0.01
C LEU A 242 3.11 -7.53 0.51
N LEU A 243 3.03 -6.71 1.57
CA LEU A 243 1.76 -6.29 2.18
C LEU A 243 1.36 -4.85 1.86
N ALA A 244 2.33 -3.95 1.58
CA ALA A 244 2.08 -2.53 1.40
C ALA A 244 1.00 -2.22 0.35
N TYR A 245 0.95 -3.04 -0.70
CA TYR A 245 0.02 -2.86 -1.80
C TYR A 245 -1.22 -3.73 -1.70
N GLN A 246 -1.42 -4.51 -0.62
CA GLN A 246 -2.60 -5.36 -0.42
C GLN A 246 -2.96 -6.21 -1.66
N PRO A 247 -2.03 -7.02 -2.20
CA PRO A 247 -2.35 -7.89 -3.31
C PRO A 247 -3.35 -8.99 -2.91
N ASP A 248 -4.05 -9.53 -3.90
CA ASP A 248 -4.88 -10.73 -3.81
C ASP A 248 -4.17 -11.94 -4.43
N ILE A 249 -3.25 -11.70 -5.35
CA ILE A 249 -2.37 -12.70 -5.98
C ILE A 249 -0.92 -12.21 -5.92
N ILE A 250 0.01 -13.10 -5.56
CA ILE A 250 1.45 -12.83 -5.50
C ILE A 250 2.20 -13.89 -6.31
N CYS A 251 3.00 -13.45 -7.28
CA CYS A 251 3.85 -14.31 -8.13
C CYS A 251 5.33 -14.00 -7.87
N LEU A 252 6.06 -14.94 -7.24
CA LEU A 252 7.46 -14.76 -6.89
C LEU A 252 8.41 -15.59 -7.76
N GLN A 253 9.55 -15.03 -8.11
CA GLN A 253 10.69 -15.73 -8.70
C GLN A 253 11.86 -15.69 -7.73
N GLU A 254 12.75 -16.67 -7.81
CA GLU A 254 13.88 -16.80 -6.87
C GLU A 254 13.47 -16.98 -5.40
N ALA A 255 12.32 -17.62 -5.17
CA ALA A 255 11.77 -17.82 -3.84
C ALA A 255 12.43 -19.01 -3.08
N ASP A 256 13.75 -18.96 -2.86
CA ASP A 256 14.49 -19.98 -2.10
C ASP A 256 14.07 -20.07 -0.62
N LEU A 257 13.56 -18.97 -0.06
CA LEU A 257 12.97 -18.86 1.28
C LEU A 257 11.50 -19.32 1.38
N PHE A 258 11.00 -20.12 0.43
CA PHE A 258 9.57 -20.46 0.36
C PHE A 258 9.03 -21.11 1.64
N TYR A 259 9.64 -22.21 2.10
CA TYR A 259 9.13 -22.95 3.25
C TYR A 259 9.43 -22.27 4.59
N ASP A 260 10.57 -21.58 4.70
CA ASP A 260 11.04 -20.98 5.95
C ASP A 260 10.41 -19.61 6.23
N PHE A 261 10.02 -18.87 5.19
CA PHE A 261 9.49 -17.51 5.33
C PHE A 261 8.22 -17.26 4.53
N PHE A 262 8.26 -17.34 3.19
CA PHE A 262 7.15 -16.83 2.37
C PHE A 262 5.84 -17.57 2.65
N LYS A 263 5.87 -18.91 2.71
CA LYS A 263 4.70 -19.74 3.00
C LYS A 263 4.12 -19.48 4.39
N PRO A 264 4.86 -19.63 5.51
CA PRO A 264 4.30 -19.38 6.84
C PRO A 264 3.83 -17.94 7.03
N PHE A 265 4.56 -16.95 6.50
CA PHE A 265 4.19 -15.54 6.60
C PHE A 265 2.89 -15.24 5.83
N LEU A 266 2.82 -15.56 4.54
CA LEU A 266 1.66 -15.25 3.71
C LEU A 266 0.43 -16.09 4.10
N SER A 267 0.61 -17.32 4.58
CA SER A 267 -0.48 -18.12 5.15
C SER A 267 -1.11 -17.42 6.36
N GLY A 268 -0.28 -16.83 7.24
CA GLY A 268 -0.76 -16.01 8.36
C GLY A 268 -1.50 -14.74 7.93
N GLN A 269 -1.36 -14.32 6.67
CA GLN A 269 -2.05 -13.18 6.07
C GLN A 269 -3.25 -13.60 5.18
N GLY A 270 -3.65 -14.88 5.20
CA GLY A 270 -4.82 -15.39 4.49
C GLY A 270 -4.56 -15.79 3.03
N PHE A 271 -3.31 -16.06 2.66
CA PHE A 271 -2.98 -16.62 1.34
C PHE A 271 -2.77 -18.14 1.41
N VAL A 272 -3.07 -18.81 0.31
CA VAL A 272 -2.59 -20.17 0.03
C VAL A 272 -1.55 -20.09 -1.08
N GLY A 273 -0.49 -20.89 -0.95
CA GLY A 273 0.70 -20.79 -1.80
C GLY A 273 1.23 -22.12 -2.31
N GLU A 274 1.58 -22.14 -3.58
CA GLU A 274 2.22 -23.24 -4.31
C GLU A 274 3.63 -22.85 -4.72
N PHE A 275 4.53 -23.84 -4.83
CA PHE A 275 5.93 -23.62 -5.19
C PHE A 275 6.46 -24.72 -6.09
N LEU A 276 7.15 -24.31 -7.15
CA LEU A 276 7.83 -25.19 -8.08
C LEU A 276 9.34 -24.87 -8.08
N PRO A 277 10.17 -25.72 -7.45
CA PRO A 277 11.62 -25.53 -7.45
C PRO A 277 12.24 -25.82 -8.82
N LYS A 278 13.35 -25.15 -9.14
CA LYS A 278 14.21 -25.56 -10.27
C LYS A 278 14.92 -26.86 -9.89
N MET A 279 14.92 -27.84 -10.80
CA MET A 279 15.52 -29.16 -10.54
C MET A 279 17.01 -29.06 -10.19
N ASN A 280 17.76 -28.25 -10.94
CA ASN A 280 19.18 -27.99 -10.70
C ASN A 280 19.35 -26.54 -10.23
N SER A 281 18.82 -26.23 -9.04
CA SER A 281 18.91 -24.88 -8.47
C SER A 281 20.35 -24.55 -8.06
N PRO A 282 20.97 -23.46 -8.56
CA PRO A 282 22.31 -23.06 -8.15
C PRO A 282 22.40 -22.70 -6.66
N CYS A 283 21.27 -22.35 -6.02
CA CYS A 283 21.22 -22.10 -4.58
C CYS A 283 21.70 -23.31 -3.76
N LEU A 284 21.48 -24.54 -4.25
CA LEU A 284 21.87 -25.76 -3.54
C LEU A 284 23.39 -25.99 -3.52
N GLU A 285 24.14 -25.31 -4.40
CA GLU A 285 25.59 -25.41 -4.48
C GLU A 285 26.31 -24.50 -3.48
N GLN A 286 25.57 -23.58 -2.83
CA GLN A 286 26.13 -22.64 -1.87
C GLN A 286 26.25 -23.23 -0.46
N VAL A 287 27.28 -22.80 0.25
CA VAL A 287 27.47 -23.08 1.68
C VAL A 287 26.34 -22.40 2.45
N ASP A 288 25.73 -23.10 3.42
CA ASP A 288 24.59 -22.64 4.20
C ASP A 288 23.33 -22.31 3.37
N ASN A 289 23.08 -23.07 2.28
CA ASN A 289 21.86 -22.92 1.50
C ASN A 289 20.59 -23.25 2.31
N ILE A 290 19.52 -22.52 2.01
CA ILE A 290 18.22 -22.59 2.69
C ILE A 290 17.14 -23.27 1.83
N GLY A 291 17.53 -23.79 0.67
CA GLY A 291 16.62 -24.48 -0.26
C GLY A 291 16.89 -24.16 -1.74
N PRO A 292 16.19 -24.84 -2.66
CA PRO A 292 16.24 -24.53 -4.08
C PRO A 292 15.50 -23.22 -4.38
N CYS A 293 16.02 -22.42 -5.30
CA CYS A 293 15.28 -21.36 -5.97
C CYS A 293 14.18 -21.96 -6.87
N GLY A 294 13.09 -21.22 -7.05
CA GLY A 294 11.96 -21.63 -7.87
C GLY A 294 10.98 -20.49 -8.10
N CYS A 295 9.80 -20.84 -8.62
CA CYS A 295 8.68 -19.92 -8.74
C CYS A 295 7.61 -20.26 -7.69
N ALA A 296 7.06 -19.24 -7.03
CA ALA A 296 5.97 -19.39 -6.08
C ALA A 296 4.74 -18.59 -6.53
N LEU A 297 3.56 -19.11 -6.28
CA LEU A 297 2.29 -18.46 -6.59
C LEU A 297 1.39 -18.54 -5.37
N PHE A 298 0.94 -17.38 -4.89
CA PHE A 298 0.02 -17.24 -3.78
C PHE A 298 -1.27 -16.56 -4.22
N TYR A 299 -2.41 -16.94 -3.64
CA TYR A 299 -3.71 -16.30 -3.84
C TYR A 299 -4.51 -16.25 -2.54
N ARG A 300 -5.42 -15.28 -2.41
CA ARG A 300 -6.35 -15.19 -1.27
C ARG A 300 -7.57 -16.08 -1.49
N GLU A 301 -7.82 -16.99 -0.56
CA GLU A 301 -9.00 -17.87 -0.59
C GLU A 301 -10.33 -17.11 -0.43
N THR A 302 -10.29 -15.88 0.10
CA THR A 302 -11.47 -15.01 0.20
C THR A 302 -11.87 -14.37 -1.13
N VAL A 303 -10.98 -14.38 -2.12
CA VAL A 303 -11.20 -13.78 -3.45
C VAL A 303 -11.28 -14.86 -4.52
N PHE A 304 -10.49 -15.92 -4.38
CA PHE A 304 -10.37 -17.00 -5.35
C PHE A 304 -10.61 -18.37 -4.73
N ARG A 305 -11.35 -19.21 -5.46
CA ARG A 305 -11.41 -20.64 -5.23
C ARG A 305 -10.40 -21.33 -6.13
N PHE A 306 -9.53 -22.15 -5.56
CA PHE A 306 -8.59 -22.96 -6.33
C PHE A 306 -9.29 -24.10 -7.08
N LEU A 307 -8.86 -24.34 -8.32
CA LEU A 307 -9.37 -25.42 -9.16
C LEU A 307 -8.27 -26.46 -9.42
N GLU A 308 -7.17 -26.04 -10.04
CA GLU A 308 -6.12 -26.95 -10.49
C GLU A 308 -4.75 -26.26 -10.51
N LYS A 309 -3.68 -27.03 -10.33
CA LYS A 309 -2.30 -26.58 -10.46
C LYS A 309 -1.63 -27.32 -11.61
N HIS A 310 -0.84 -26.60 -12.39
CA HIS A 310 0.01 -27.18 -13.42
C HIS A 310 1.48 -26.80 -13.20
N GLU A 311 2.35 -27.79 -13.36
CA GLU A 311 3.79 -27.64 -13.17
C GLU A 311 4.51 -28.15 -14.41
N TYR A 312 5.33 -27.30 -15.01
CA TYR A 312 6.05 -27.64 -16.22
C TYR A 312 7.52 -27.25 -16.15
N VAL A 313 8.38 -28.08 -16.75
CA VAL A 313 9.76 -27.73 -17.07
C VAL A 313 9.81 -27.21 -18.50
N LEU A 314 10.26 -25.98 -18.71
CA LEU A 314 10.32 -25.36 -20.04
C LEU A 314 11.41 -25.98 -20.90
N LEU A 315 11.13 -26.12 -22.20
CA LEU A 315 12.07 -26.63 -23.19
C LEU A 315 13.01 -25.53 -23.68
N ASN A 316 14.23 -25.92 -24.02
CA ASN A 316 15.21 -25.05 -24.68
C ASN A 316 15.06 -25.09 -26.21
N GLU A 317 15.94 -24.38 -26.91
CA GLU A 317 16.02 -24.29 -28.37
C GLU A 317 16.25 -25.63 -29.09
N LEU A 318 16.74 -26.64 -28.37
CA LEU A 318 16.94 -28.01 -28.86
C LEU A 318 15.77 -28.95 -28.52
N ASN A 319 14.63 -28.42 -28.04
CA ASN A 319 13.48 -29.16 -27.51
C ASN A 319 13.84 -30.13 -26.38
N ARG A 320 14.84 -29.79 -25.57
CA ARG A 320 15.23 -30.56 -24.38
C ARG A 320 14.75 -29.84 -23.13
N ALA A 321 14.46 -30.61 -22.08
CA ALA A 321 14.13 -30.05 -20.77
C ALA A 321 15.27 -29.10 -20.31
N SER A 322 14.91 -27.85 -20.03
CA SER A 322 15.82 -26.89 -19.44
C SER A 322 15.74 -26.94 -17.90
N ASN A 323 16.33 -25.97 -17.22
CA ASN A 323 16.19 -25.79 -15.78
C ASN A 323 15.08 -24.78 -15.39
N GLN A 324 14.47 -24.11 -16.37
CA GLN A 324 13.43 -23.11 -16.10
C GLN A 324 12.08 -23.78 -15.98
N VAL A 325 11.25 -23.22 -15.11
CA VAL A 325 9.97 -23.80 -14.71
C VAL A 325 8.83 -22.83 -14.96
N LEU A 326 7.64 -23.38 -15.20
CA LEU A 326 6.37 -22.67 -15.31
C LEU A 326 5.41 -23.30 -14.31
N LEU A 327 5.00 -22.51 -13.33
CA LEU A 327 3.97 -22.88 -12.37
C LEU A 327 2.71 -22.09 -12.71
N SER A 328 1.56 -22.75 -12.83
CA SER A 328 0.28 -22.05 -12.96
C SER A 328 -0.79 -22.62 -12.04
N ALA A 329 -1.70 -21.75 -11.63
CA ALA A 329 -2.89 -22.08 -10.86
C ALA A 329 -4.13 -21.62 -11.63
N GLU A 330 -5.07 -22.53 -11.83
CA GLU A 330 -6.43 -22.22 -12.26
C GLU A 330 -7.25 -21.79 -11.05
N LEU A 331 -7.77 -20.58 -11.11
CA LEU A 331 -8.50 -19.93 -10.02
C LEU A 331 -9.88 -19.51 -10.51
N GLU A 332 -10.92 -19.80 -9.74
CA GLU A 332 -12.26 -19.25 -9.93
C GLU A 332 -12.40 -17.98 -9.08
N HIS A 333 -12.60 -16.84 -9.72
CA HIS A 333 -12.88 -15.59 -9.03
C HIS A 333 -14.28 -15.65 -8.40
N ILE A 334 -14.37 -15.56 -7.07
CA ILE A 334 -15.58 -15.91 -6.31
C ILE A 334 -16.78 -15.05 -6.71
N THR A 335 -16.60 -13.73 -6.81
CA THR A 335 -17.70 -12.80 -7.08
C THR A 335 -18.29 -12.98 -8.48
N THR A 336 -17.45 -13.28 -9.48
CA THR A 336 -17.86 -13.34 -10.89
C THR A 336 -18.00 -14.76 -11.43
N SER A 337 -17.56 -15.77 -10.67
CA SER A 337 -17.49 -17.18 -11.07
C SER A 337 -16.68 -17.43 -12.36
N ARG A 338 -15.77 -16.51 -12.71
CA ARG A 338 -14.89 -16.61 -13.89
C ARG A 338 -13.64 -17.40 -13.57
N ARG A 339 -13.16 -18.18 -14.53
CA ARG A 339 -11.94 -18.98 -14.41
C ARG A 339 -10.76 -18.24 -15.00
N ILE A 340 -9.80 -17.90 -14.15
CA ILE A 340 -8.58 -17.19 -14.52
C ILE A 340 -7.40 -18.11 -14.21
N THR A 341 -6.53 -18.33 -15.19
CA THR A 341 -5.25 -19.00 -14.95
C THR A 341 -4.19 -17.96 -14.67
N VAL A 342 -3.54 -18.05 -13.52
CA VAL A 342 -2.33 -17.25 -13.24
C VAL A 342 -1.11 -18.14 -13.34
N ALA A 343 -0.14 -17.69 -14.12
CA ALA A 343 1.12 -18.38 -14.35
C ALA A 343 2.31 -17.53 -13.91
N VAL A 344 3.32 -18.19 -13.35
CA VAL A 344 4.58 -17.60 -12.94
C VAL A 344 5.75 -18.34 -13.55
N THR A 345 6.73 -17.60 -14.08
CA THR A 345 7.93 -18.16 -14.70
C THR A 345 9.17 -17.32 -14.39
N HIS A 346 10.34 -17.91 -14.58
CA HIS A 346 11.64 -17.22 -14.60
C HIS A 346 12.45 -17.80 -15.76
N LEU A 347 12.67 -17.03 -16.83
CA LEU A 347 13.34 -17.52 -18.04
C LEU A 347 14.88 -17.52 -17.93
N LYS A 348 15.56 -18.02 -18.97
CA LYS A 348 17.02 -18.11 -19.00
C LYS A 348 17.67 -16.71 -18.96
N ALA A 349 18.33 -16.44 -17.84
CA ALA A 349 19.27 -15.34 -17.65
C ALA A 349 20.52 -15.44 -18.54
N MET A 350 21.34 -14.38 -18.51
CA MET A 350 22.50 -14.08 -19.36
C MET A 350 22.11 -13.40 -20.68
N LEU A 351 22.83 -12.32 -21.01
CA LEU A 351 22.54 -11.48 -22.18
C LEU A 351 22.50 -12.29 -23.47
N ASP A 352 23.46 -13.18 -23.70
CA ASP A 352 23.65 -13.94 -24.94
C ASP A 352 22.66 -15.11 -25.18
N LYS A 353 21.68 -15.32 -24.29
CA LYS A 353 20.76 -16.48 -24.35
C LYS A 353 19.40 -16.18 -24.98
N HIS A 354 19.35 -15.22 -25.89
CA HIS A 354 18.14 -14.81 -26.61
C HIS A 354 17.37 -15.98 -27.27
N GLU A 355 18.08 -16.90 -27.92
CA GLU A 355 17.46 -18.06 -28.59
C GLU A 355 16.79 -19.01 -27.60
N ILE A 356 17.42 -19.23 -26.45
CA ILE A 356 16.88 -20.06 -25.36
C ILE A 356 15.61 -19.42 -24.80
N ARG A 357 15.65 -18.11 -24.51
CA ARG A 357 14.47 -17.37 -24.02
C ARG A 357 13.31 -17.41 -25.01
N LEU A 358 13.60 -17.30 -26.31
CA LEU A 358 12.57 -17.38 -27.35
C LEU A 358 11.95 -18.79 -27.43
N ALA A 359 12.77 -19.84 -27.35
CA ALA A 359 12.27 -21.22 -27.31
C ALA A 359 11.42 -21.48 -26.07
N GLN A 360 11.86 -21.01 -24.90
CA GLN A 360 11.11 -21.11 -23.66
C GLN A 360 9.79 -20.33 -23.70
N SER A 361 9.78 -19.14 -24.30
CA SER A 361 8.55 -18.34 -24.49
C SER A 361 7.53 -19.06 -25.38
N LYS A 362 8.00 -19.71 -26.45
CA LYS A 362 7.15 -20.54 -27.33
C LYS A 362 6.57 -21.73 -26.60
N ASP A 363 7.41 -22.44 -25.85
CA ASP A 363 6.99 -23.62 -25.09
C ASP A 363 6.02 -23.25 -23.96
N LEU A 364 6.23 -22.12 -23.29
CA LEU A 364 5.31 -21.54 -22.31
C LEU A 364 3.92 -21.32 -22.92
N ILE A 365 3.81 -20.64 -24.07
CA ILE A 365 2.51 -20.43 -24.74
C ILE A 365 1.89 -21.77 -25.15
N ASN A 366 2.69 -22.72 -25.62
CA ASN A 366 2.20 -24.06 -25.99
C ASN A 366 1.63 -24.86 -24.82
N LYS A 367 2.13 -24.66 -23.60
CA LYS A 367 1.60 -25.30 -22.39
C LYS A 367 0.35 -24.60 -21.87
N LEU A 368 0.33 -23.27 -21.90
CA LEU A 368 -0.82 -22.50 -21.44
C LEU A 368 -2.03 -22.63 -22.37
N LYS A 369 -1.84 -22.85 -23.68
CA LYS A 369 -2.97 -22.93 -24.64
C LYS A 369 -3.88 -24.13 -24.41
N SER A 370 -3.40 -25.17 -23.72
CA SER A 370 -4.19 -26.36 -23.40
C SER A 370 -5.04 -26.19 -22.14
N ILE A 371 -4.87 -25.09 -21.41
CA ILE A 371 -5.59 -24.83 -20.16
C ILE A 371 -6.97 -24.23 -20.47
N ASN A 372 -8.02 -24.82 -19.93
CA ASN A 372 -9.40 -24.41 -20.17
C ASN A 372 -9.85 -23.31 -19.19
N CYS A 373 -9.64 -22.05 -19.57
CA CYS A 373 -9.96 -20.88 -18.76
C CYS A 373 -10.54 -19.72 -19.60
N ASP A 374 -11.15 -18.73 -18.93
CA ASP A 374 -11.66 -17.51 -19.59
C ASP A 374 -10.51 -16.56 -19.95
N ASP A 375 -9.57 -16.39 -19.01
CA ASP A 375 -8.42 -15.51 -19.14
C ASP A 375 -7.15 -16.09 -18.50
N ILE A 376 -5.99 -15.61 -18.98
CA ILE A 376 -4.66 -16.01 -18.53
C ILE A 376 -3.88 -14.75 -18.14
N ILE A 377 -3.22 -14.79 -16.98
CA ILE A 377 -2.17 -13.84 -16.59
C ILE A 377 -0.85 -14.58 -16.50
N ILE A 378 0.21 -14.03 -17.10
CA ILE A 378 1.57 -14.59 -17.11
C ILE A 378 2.51 -13.55 -16.50
N ALA A 379 2.95 -13.80 -15.29
CA ALA A 379 3.84 -12.95 -14.52
C ALA A 379 5.24 -13.57 -14.45
N GLY A 380 6.28 -12.75 -14.44
CA GLY A 380 7.61 -13.26 -14.14
C GLY A 380 8.76 -12.34 -14.51
N ASP A 381 9.95 -12.85 -14.22
CA ASP A 381 11.21 -12.35 -14.75
C ASP A 381 11.50 -13.11 -16.05
N PHE A 382 11.39 -12.40 -17.17
CA PHE A 382 11.58 -12.98 -18.49
C PHE A 382 13.00 -12.82 -19.01
N ASN A 383 13.86 -12.06 -18.31
CA ASN A 383 15.26 -11.82 -18.69
C ASN A 383 15.46 -11.30 -20.12
N TYR A 384 14.46 -10.64 -20.71
CA TYR A 384 14.58 -9.98 -22.01
C TYR A 384 14.11 -8.54 -21.94
N ILE A 385 14.74 -7.66 -22.72
CA ILE A 385 14.31 -6.26 -22.90
C ILE A 385 13.23 -6.14 -24.00
N PRO A 386 12.45 -5.03 -24.04
CA PRO A 386 11.37 -4.84 -25.02
C PRO A 386 11.80 -4.96 -26.50
N GLU A 387 13.07 -4.74 -26.81
CA GLU A 387 13.64 -4.80 -28.16
C GLU A 387 13.91 -6.23 -28.64
N GLU A 388 14.00 -7.20 -27.73
CA GLU A 388 14.37 -8.58 -28.03
C GLU A 388 13.28 -9.35 -28.82
N PRO A 389 13.67 -10.38 -29.61
CA PRO A 389 12.73 -11.23 -30.33
C PRO A 389 11.67 -11.89 -29.42
N SER A 390 12.02 -12.22 -28.19
CA SER A 390 11.12 -12.86 -27.23
C SER A 390 9.97 -11.94 -26.81
N TYR A 391 10.25 -10.66 -26.50
CA TYR A 391 9.21 -9.67 -26.21
C TYR A 391 8.28 -9.45 -27.42
N LYS A 392 8.85 -9.35 -28.63
CA LYS A 392 8.08 -9.22 -29.88
C LYS A 392 7.22 -10.44 -30.15
N TYR A 393 7.70 -11.65 -29.84
CA TYR A 393 6.94 -12.88 -29.97
C TYR A 393 5.73 -12.89 -29.03
N MET A 394 5.89 -12.45 -27.78
CA MET A 394 4.80 -12.35 -26.80
C MET A 394 3.79 -11.27 -27.21
N SER A 395 4.26 -10.07 -27.57
CA SER A 395 3.40 -8.94 -27.94
C SER A 395 2.58 -9.17 -29.22
N ASN A 396 3.06 -10.04 -30.11
CA ASN A 396 2.37 -10.39 -31.35
C ASN A 396 1.71 -11.78 -31.30
N GLN A 397 1.44 -12.32 -30.11
CA GLN A 397 0.84 -13.65 -30.01
C GLN A 397 -0.58 -13.69 -30.58
N THR A 398 -0.87 -14.76 -31.32
CA THR A 398 -2.18 -14.99 -31.93
C THR A 398 -2.89 -16.23 -31.38
N VAL A 399 -2.14 -17.16 -30.77
CA VAL A 399 -2.72 -18.38 -30.17
C VAL A 399 -3.38 -18.06 -28.83
N ILE A 400 -2.64 -17.35 -27.98
CA ILE A 400 -3.13 -16.76 -26.74
C ILE A 400 -2.80 -15.27 -26.83
N PRO A 401 -3.72 -14.43 -27.35
CA PRO A 401 -3.45 -13.01 -27.51
C PRO A 401 -3.23 -12.35 -26.15
N VAL A 402 -1.99 -12.00 -25.86
CA VAL A 402 -1.60 -11.35 -24.60
C VAL A 402 -1.10 -9.94 -24.83
N LYS A 403 -1.28 -9.08 -23.83
CA LYS A 403 -0.76 -7.73 -23.77
C LYS A 403 0.04 -7.52 -22.50
N SER A 404 1.09 -6.72 -22.55
CA SER A 404 1.77 -6.27 -21.34
C SER A 404 0.91 -5.21 -20.64
N VAL A 405 0.78 -5.33 -19.32
CA VAL A 405 0.07 -4.35 -18.47
C VAL A 405 0.64 -2.93 -18.66
N TYR A 406 1.97 -2.81 -18.70
CA TYR A 406 2.66 -1.52 -18.77
C TYR A 406 2.88 -1.05 -20.22
N GLY A 407 3.06 -2.00 -21.15
CA GLY A 407 3.37 -1.73 -22.55
C GLY A 407 2.32 -0.95 -23.34
N GLU A 408 1.07 -0.87 -22.87
CA GLU A 408 0.02 -0.05 -23.52
C GLU A 408 0.29 1.46 -23.42
N ILE A 409 0.97 1.92 -22.36
CA ILE A 409 1.43 3.32 -22.24
C ILE A 409 2.88 3.39 -22.68
N LYS A 410 3.74 2.71 -21.92
CA LYS A 410 5.17 2.55 -22.12
C LYS A 410 5.66 1.58 -21.06
N GLU A 411 6.48 0.62 -21.46
CA GLU A 411 7.19 -0.22 -20.49
C GLU A 411 8.01 0.64 -19.50
N PRO A 412 8.22 0.17 -18.25
CA PRO A 412 9.09 0.85 -17.31
C PRO A 412 10.47 1.16 -17.90
N GLU A 413 11.14 2.20 -17.40
CA GLU A 413 12.53 2.47 -17.81
C GLU A 413 13.46 1.34 -17.37
N TYR A 414 13.21 0.78 -16.18
CA TYR A 414 13.81 -0.44 -15.69
C TYR A 414 12.91 -1.11 -14.66
N THR A 415 13.09 -2.41 -14.52
CA THR A 415 12.53 -3.24 -13.44
C THR A 415 13.63 -3.88 -12.61
N CYS A 416 14.83 -4.03 -13.17
CA CYS A 416 16.03 -4.59 -12.53
C CYS A 416 17.20 -3.61 -12.61
N GLN A 417 18.04 -3.57 -11.58
CA GLN A 417 19.32 -2.85 -11.60
C GLN A 417 20.43 -3.73 -11.00
N TRP A 418 21.60 -3.82 -11.66
CA TRP A 418 22.79 -4.47 -11.10
C TRP A 418 24.07 -3.64 -11.38
N VAL A 419 25.11 -3.83 -10.57
CA VAL A 419 26.42 -3.17 -10.75
C VAL A 419 27.45 -4.18 -11.24
N ASN A 420 28.16 -3.84 -12.32
CA ASN A 420 29.25 -4.66 -12.83
C ASN A 420 30.48 -4.57 -11.90
N PRO A 421 31.44 -5.52 -11.97
CA PRO A 421 32.68 -5.44 -11.18
C PRO A 421 33.46 -4.12 -11.33
N ASP A 422 33.32 -3.46 -12.47
CA ASP A 422 33.95 -2.17 -12.77
C ASP A 422 33.26 -0.96 -12.08
N GLY A 423 32.15 -1.19 -11.37
CA GLY A 423 31.38 -0.17 -10.66
C GLY A 423 30.26 0.49 -11.47
N ASP A 424 30.07 0.09 -12.72
CA ASP A 424 29.03 0.63 -13.60
C ASP A 424 27.64 0.10 -13.22
N LEU A 425 26.70 1.01 -13.01
CA LEU A 425 25.29 0.72 -12.79
C LEU A 425 24.62 0.38 -14.13
N ASN A 426 23.98 -0.79 -14.18
CA ASN A 426 23.15 -1.23 -15.29
C ASN A 426 21.69 -1.26 -14.85
N GLU A 427 20.81 -0.96 -15.78
CA GLU A 427 19.37 -0.89 -15.56
C GLU A 427 18.69 -1.54 -16.76
N SER A 428 17.67 -2.37 -16.54
CA SER A 428 16.92 -3.01 -17.62
C SER A 428 15.50 -3.36 -17.20
N THR A 429 14.58 -3.37 -18.17
CA THR A 429 13.22 -3.89 -18.01
C THR A 429 13.20 -5.35 -18.42
N LEU A 430 13.08 -6.24 -17.44
CA LEU A 430 13.17 -7.70 -17.59
C LEU A 430 11.92 -8.41 -17.06
N ASP A 431 11.17 -7.75 -16.20
CA ASP A 431 9.96 -8.25 -15.56
C ASP A 431 8.73 -7.79 -16.31
N TYR A 432 7.73 -8.67 -16.42
CA TYR A 432 6.48 -8.35 -17.12
C TYR A 432 5.28 -9.03 -16.46
N ILE A 433 4.12 -8.38 -16.60
CA ILE A 433 2.80 -8.98 -16.39
C ILE A 433 2.09 -8.95 -17.74
N TRP A 434 1.94 -10.12 -18.34
CA TRP A 434 1.14 -10.32 -19.55
C TRP A 434 -0.26 -10.79 -19.19
N TYR A 435 -1.27 -10.35 -19.91
CA TYR A 435 -2.64 -10.80 -19.66
C TYR A 435 -3.43 -10.94 -20.97
N THR A 436 -4.40 -11.86 -21.00
CA THR A 436 -5.45 -11.89 -22.01
C THR A 436 -6.56 -10.91 -21.64
N GLY A 437 -7.17 -10.28 -22.63
CA GLY A 437 -8.21 -9.27 -22.42
C GLY A 437 -9.62 -9.72 -22.80
N ASN A 438 -10.01 -10.97 -22.51
CA ASN A 438 -11.31 -11.52 -22.94
C ASN A 438 -12.45 -11.09 -22.00
N LYS A 439 -12.33 -11.43 -20.71
CA LYS A 439 -13.22 -11.08 -19.59
C LYS A 439 -12.44 -10.40 -18.46
N LEU A 440 -11.20 -10.00 -18.74
CA LEU A 440 -10.27 -9.39 -17.83
C LEU A 440 -9.76 -8.07 -18.40
N GLU A 441 -9.65 -7.05 -17.56
CA GLU A 441 -9.14 -5.75 -17.97
C GLU A 441 -8.31 -5.11 -16.85
N VAL A 442 -7.29 -4.34 -17.22
CA VAL A 442 -6.47 -3.57 -16.26
C VAL A 442 -7.19 -2.26 -15.90
N SER A 443 -7.49 -2.04 -14.62
CA SER A 443 -8.04 -0.78 -14.09
C SER A 443 -6.98 0.23 -13.66
N GLY A 444 -5.76 -0.23 -13.39
CA GLY A 444 -4.62 0.61 -13.06
C GLY A 444 -3.42 -0.21 -12.63
N PHE A 445 -2.30 0.47 -12.39
CA PHE A 445 -1.06 -0.17 -11.97
C PHE A 445 -0.15 0.81 -11.23
N PHE A 446 0.78 0.30 -10.43
CA PHE A 446 1.79 1.13 -9.78
C PHE A 446 3.03 1.25 -10.68
N LYS A 447 3.49 2.47 -10.93
CA LYS A 447 4.76 2.71 -11.61
C LYS A 447 5.92 2.12 -10.81
N THR A 448 6.94 1.62 -11.51
CA THR A 448 8.23 1.40 -10.88
C THR A 448 8.82 2.76 -10.46
N PRO A 449 9.63 2.80 -9.39
CA PRO A 449 10.32 4.02 -9.00
C PRO A 449 11.23 4.55 -10.13
N GLU A 450 11.18 5.85 -10.39
CA GLU A 450 12.03 6.53 -11.39
C GLU A 450 13.20 7.25 -10.69
N ASN A 451 14.37 7.33 -11.35
CA ASN A 451 15.57 8.05 -10.86
C ASN A 451 16.21 7.54 -9.54
N VAL A 452 16.03 6.26 -9.21
CA VAL A 452 16.51 5.66 -7.97
C VAL A 452 17.89 5.04 -8.13
N LYS A 453 18.90 5.86 -8.38
CA LYS A 453 20.25 5.37 -8.75
C LYS A 453 21.02 4.68 -7.61
N SER A 454 20.61 4.83 -6.35
CA SER A 454 21.43 4.44 -5.19
C SER A 454 20.76 3.54 -4.15
N MET A 455 19.45 3.26 -4.27
CA MET A 455 18.71 2.67 -3.13
C MET A 455 18.73 1.14 -3.07
N ILE A 456 18.82 0.47 -4.21
CA ILE A 456 18.94 -1.00 -4.27
C ILE A 456 20.24 -1.47 -3.60
N TYR A 457 21.33 -0.69 -3.74
CA TYR A 457 22.65 -1.06 -3.23
C TYR A 457 22.96 -0.53 -1.83
N ALA A 458 22.23 0.47 -1.35
CA ALA A 458 22.52 1.09 -0.05
C ALA A 458 21.91 0.32 1.15
N SER A 459 21.66 -0.99 0.99
CA SER A 459 21.09 -1.86 2.01
C SER A 459 19.64 -1.51 2.43
N TYR A 460 18.91 -0.70 1.64
CA TYR A 460 17.55 -0.26 2.01
C TYR A 460 16.43 -1.06 1.37
N TYR A 461 16.69 -1.72 0.23
CA TYR A 461 15.72 -2.51 -0.52
C TYR A 461 16.16 -3.97 -0.65
N PRO A 462 15.26 -4.97 -0.56
CA PRO A 462 15.65 -6.35 -0.36
C PRO A 462 15.87 -7.15 -1.65
N SER A 463 15.76 -6.56 -2.84
CA SER A 463 15.95 -7.22 -4.14
C SER A 463 16.58 -6.26 -5.14
N ASP A 464 17.25 -6.76 -6.16
CA ASP A 464 17.70 -6.03 -7.34
C ASP A 464 16.58 -5.76 -8.36
N HIS A 465 15.40 -6.34 -8.14
CA HIS A 465 14.20 -6.11 -8.94
C HIS A 465 13.10 -5.36 -8.18
N TRP A 466 12.41 -4.47 -8.88
CA TRP A 466 11.17 -3.83 -8.43
C TRP A 466 9.96 -4.71 -8.77
N PRO A 467 9.03 -5.00 -7.83
CA PRO A 467 7.79 -5.70 -8.14
C PRO A 467 6.96 -4.92 -9.14
N LEU A 468 6.23 -5.63 -10.00
CA LEU A 468 5.18 -5.06 -10.83
C LEU A 468 3.83 -5.31 -10.17
N ILE A 469 2.95 -4.31 -10.18
CA ILE A 469 1.71 -4.34 -9.41
C ILE A 469 0.59 -3.75 -10.24
N ALA A 470 -0.46 -4.54 -10.46
CA ALA A 470 -1.55 -4.21 -11.35
C ALA A 470 -2.91 -4.60 -10.76
N ASP A 471 -3.90 -3.75 -11.01
CA ASP A 471 -5.29 -3.97 -10.64
C ASP A 471 -6.06 -4.43 -11.87
N PHE A 472 -6.81 -5.51 -11.70
CA PHE A 472 -7.63 -6.11 -12.73
C PHE A 472 -9.10 -6.06 -12.34
N ILE A 473 -9.98 -5.91 -13.33
CA ILE A 473 -11.43 -6.05 -13.23
C ILE A 473 -11.86 -7.27 -14.04
N VAL A 474 -12.69 -8.11 -13.44
CA VAL A 474 -13.25 -9.32 -14.04
C VAL A 474 -14.72 -9.09 -14.41
N TYR A 475 -15.14 -9.53 -15.61
CA TYR A 475 -16.50 -9.30 -16.16
C TYR A 475 -17.33 -10.57 -16.41
#